data_AF-A0A7S3KD54-F1
#
_entry.id   AF-A0A7S3KD54-F1
#
_cell.length_a   1.000
_cell.length_b   1.000
_cell.length_c   1.000
_cell.angle_alpha   90.00
_cell.angle_beta   90.00
_cell.angle_gamma   90.00
#
_symmetry.space_group_name_H-M   'P 1'
#
loop_
_entity.id
_entity.type
_entity.pdbx_description
1 polymer ?
#
loop_
_entity_poly.entity_id
_entity_poly.type
_entity_poly.pdbx_seq_one_letter_code
_entity_poly.pdbx_strand_id
1 'polypeptide(L)'
;NKICNIKTLAIDWEGVQSYMHVFIDNTSVIKLEEIKNQLKLDEANNSLKMQKIMFASASHEFRTPLNAIINSFDIAMNSFITVNNIFKPSYNGLDDNKREEVELNVQTLAKFVNIGKSSSVLLMTLIEDILSLSKMEAGTFFITKENFNLPEVLVEIQDIFSMQCEQKKIKFILNLSPKVRNLV
;
A
#
# COMPACT_ATOMS: atom_id res chain seq x y z
N ASN A 1 -44.52 12.56 12.80
CA ASN A 1 -45.19 13.73 12.21
C ASN A 1 -45.66 13.42 10.80
N LYS A 2 -46.87 13.85 10.42
CA LYS A 2 -47.35 13.75 9.03
C LYS A 2 -46.67 14.83 8.19
N ILE A 3 -46.29 14.50 6.96
CA ILE A 3 -45.71 15.43 5.99
C ILE A 3 -46.75 15.65 4.89
N CYS A 4 -47.40 16.82 4.92
CA CYS A 4 -48.35 17.23 3.90
C CYS A 4 -47.69 18.25 2.97
N ASN A 5 -47.79 18.01 1.66
CA ASN A 5 -47.43 19.00 0.66
C ASN A 5 -48.69 19.75 0.24
N ILE A 6 -48.62 21.08 0.19
CA ILE A 6 -49.77 21.94 -0.12
C ILE A 6 -49.55 22.51 -1.50
N LYS A 7 -50.46 22.21 -2.43
CA LYS A 7 -50.52 22.86 -3.74
C LYS A 7 -51.62 23.91 -3.72
N THR A 8 -51.31 25.12 -4.18
CA THR A 8 -52.26 26.23 -4.24
C THR A 8 -52.39 26.68 -5.68
N LEU A 9 -53.64 26.83 -6.14
CA LEU A 9 -53.95 27.37 -7.45
C LEU A 9 -54.90 28.56 -7.30
N ALA A 10 -54.62 29.66 -8.00
CA ALA A 10 -55.60 30.72 -8.16
C ALA A 10 -56.68 30.25 -9.15
N ILE A 11 -57.94 30.44 -8.80
CA ILE A 11 -59.09 30.09 -9.64
C ILE A 11 -60.08 31.25 -9.66
N ASP A 12 -60.80 31.40 -10.76
CA ASP A 12 -61.99 32.23 -10.81
C ASP A 12 -63.20 31.36 -10.49
N TRP A 13 -63.86 31.64 -9.35
CA TRP A 13 -65.07 30.94 -8.95
C TRP A 13 -66.24 31.93 -9.05
N GLU A 14 -66.93 31.85 -10.19
CA GLU A 14 -68.11 32.68 -10.49
C GLU A 14 -67.83 34.20 -10.49
N GLY A 15 -66.68 34.63 -10.99
CA GLY A 15 -66.28 36.05 -11.07
C GLY A 15 -65.59 36.57 -9.81
N VAL A 16 -65.32 35.70 -8.83
CA VAL A 16 -64.60 36.03 -7.59
C VAL A 16 -63.24 35.35 -7.59
N GLN A 17 -62.18 36.17 -7.50
CA GLN A 17 -60.81 35.67 -7.40
C GLN A 17 -60.63 34.86 -6.10
N SER A 18 -60.42 33.55 -6.27
CA SER A 18 -60.38 32.57 -5.19
C SER A 18 -59.10 31.74 -5.25
N TYR A 19 -58.76 31.07 -4.16
CA TYR A 19 -57.63 30.13 -4.09
C TYR A 19 -58.12 28.74 -3.70
N MET A 20 -57.73 27.73 -4.47
CA MET A 20 -57.93 26.33 -4.13
C MET A 20 -56.65 25.77 -3.52
N HIS A 21 -56.75 25.20 -2.32
CA HIS A 21 -55.66 24.50 -1.64
C HIS A 21 -55.90 23.00 -1.65
N VAL A 22 -54.94 22.23 -2.16
CA VAL A 22 -54.95 20.76 -2.13
C VAL A 22 -53.86 20.29 -1.17
N PHE A 23 -54.28 19.54 -0.15
CA PHE A 23 -53.39 18.92 0.84
C PHE A 23 -53.14 17.48 0.45
N ILE A 24 -51.89 17.13 0.15
CA ILE A 24 -51.51 15.77 -0.22
C ILE A 24 -50.64 15.21 0.91
N ASP A 25 -51.13 14.17 1.59
CA ASP A 25 -50.33 13.43 2.57
C ASP A 25 -49.28 12.58 1.84
N ASN A 26 -48.03 13.02 1.88
CA ASN A 26 -46.89 12.36 1.25
C ASN A 26 -46.01 11.63 2.27
N THR A 27 -46.48 11.45 3.51
CA THR A 27 -45.69 10.88 4.61
C THR A 27 -45.08 9.52 4.22
N SER A 28 -45.88 8.63 3.61
CA SER A 28 -45.42 7.30 3.21
C SER A 28 -44.35 7.35 2.13
N VAL A 29 -44.50 8.26 1.17
CA VAL A 29 -43.56 8.41 0.03
C VAL A 29 -42.21 8.93 0.50
N ILE A 30 -42.22 9.99 1.31
CA ILE A 30 -40.97 10.61 1.82
C ILE A 30 -40.22 9.64 2.73
N LYS A 31 -40.92 8.94 3.64
CA LYS A 31 -40.29 7.93 4.49
C LYS A 31 -39.70 6.76 3.70
N LEU A 32 -40.40 6.31 2.65
CA LEU A 32 -39.88 5.26 1.77
C LEU A 32 -38.61 5.73 1.05
N GLU A 33 -38.56 6.98 0.62
CA GLU A 33 -37.40 7.56 -0.05
C GLU A 33 -36.22 7.75 0.91
N GLU A 34 -36.47 8.19 2.15
CA GLU A 34 -35.46 8.24 3.23
C GLU A 34 -34.88 6.85 3.51
N ILE A 35 -35.73 5.84 3.74
CA ILE A 35 -35.29 4.45 3.98
C ILE A 35 -34.47 3.94 2.78
N LYS A 36 -34.91 4.21 1.55
CA LYS A 36 -34.21 3.79 0.34
C LYS A 36 -32.83 4.46 0.21
N ASN A 37 -32.73 5.74 0.54
CA ASN A 37 -31.45 6.45 0.55
C ASN A 37 -30.52 5.93 1.64
N GLN A 38 -31.06 5.61 2.81
CA GLN A 38 -30.31 5.06 3.93
C GLN A 38 -29.80 3.65 3.63
N LEU A 39 -30.64 2.79 3.03
CA LEU A 39 -30.23 1.46 2.53
C LEU A 39 -29.12 1.54 1.48
N LYS A 40 -29.22 2.47 0.52
CA LYS A 40 -28.14 2.69 -0.47
C LYS A 40 -26.84 3.12 0.20
N LEU A 41 -26.92 3.98 1.21
CA LEU A 41 -25.75 4.44 1.97
C LEU A 41 -25.11 3.27 2.74
N ASP A 42 -25.92 2.44 3.39
CA ASP A 42 -25.47 1.28 4.14
C ASP A 42 -24.86 0.20 3.23
N GLU A 43 -25.45 -0.03 2.05
CA GLU A 43 -24.91 -0.95 1.04
C GLU A 43 -23.56 -0.48 0.51
N ALA A 44 -23.43 0.82 0.19
CA ALA A 44 -22.16 1.42 -0.20
C ALA A 44 -21.10 1.32 0.91
N ASN A 45 -21.47 1.63 2.15
CA ASN A 45 -20.58 1.53 3.32
C ASN A 45 -20.14 0.09 3.60
N ASN A 46 -21.05 -0.88 3.48
CA ASN A 46 -20.74 -2.29 3.67
C ASN A 46 -19.85 -2.83 2.55
N SER A 47 -20.09 -2.44 1.30
CA SER A 47 -19.23 -2.78 0.16
C SER A 47 -17.81 -2.23 0.34
N LEU A 48 -17.68 -0.96 0.74
CA LEU A 48 -16.41 -0.36 1.10
C LEU A 48 -15.75 -1.13 2.25
N LYS A 49 -16.49 -1.49 3.30
CA LYS A 49 -15.97 -2.28 4.43
C LYS A 49 -15.50 -3.67 4.02
N MET A 50 -16.19 -4.31 3.08
CA MET A 50 -15.80 -5.60 2.53
C MET A 50 -14.49 -5.50 1.73
N GLN A 51 -14.34 -4.50 0.87
CA GLN A 51 -13.08 -4.22 0.18
C GLN A 51 -11.91 -4.02 1.17
N LYS A 52 -12.15 -3.30 2.28
CA LYS A 52 -11.13 -3.05 3.34
C LYS A 52 -10.55 -4.34 3.91
N ILE A 53 -11.41 -5.28 4.27
CA ILE A 53 -11.01 -6.55 4.89
C ILE A 53 -10.28 -7.42 3.86
N MET A 54 -10.79 -7.47 2.62
CA MET A 54 -10.16 -8.24 1.53
C MET A 54 -8.73 -7.79 1.25
N PHE A 55 -8.47 -6.49 1.18
CA PHE A 55 -7.12 -5.99 0.96
C PHE A 55 -6.19 -6.31 2.15
N ALA A 56 -6.66 -6.15 3.39
CA ALA A 56 -5.85 -6.46 4.57
C ALA A 56 -5.45 -7.95 4.65
N SER A 57 -6.37 -8.88 4.35
CA SER A 57 -6.06 -10.32 4.32
C SER A 57 -5.15 -10.70 3.15
N ALA A 58 -5.42 -10.14 1.95
CA ALA A 58 -4.61 -10.38 0.76
C ALA A 58 -3.15 -9.96 0.95
N SER A 59 -2.89 -8.93 1.79
CA SER A 59 -1.53 -8.51 2.15
C SER A 59 -0.64 -9.65 2.65
N HIS A 60 -1.12 -10.40 3.65
CA HIS A 60 -0.36 -11.50 4.24
C HIS A 60 -0.24 -12.68 3.27
N GLU A 61 -1.27 -12.90 2.47
CA GLU A 61 -1.30 -13.96 1.46
C GLU A 61 -0.37 -13.68 0.28
N PHE A 62 -0.15 -12.42 -0.10
CA PHE A 62 0.83 -12.05 -1.13
C PHE A 62 2.25 -12.01 -0.58
N ARG A 63 2.45 -11.53 0.66
CA ARG A 63 3.79 -11.43 1.26
C ARG A 63 4.50 -12.78 1.33
N THR A 64 3.78 -13.83 1.71
CA THR A 64 4.35 -15.17 1.91
C THR A 64 4.97 -15.78 0.64
N PRO A 65 4.25 -15.93 -0.48
CA PRO A 65 4.83 -16.46 -1.72
C PRO A 65 5.91 -15.54 -2.30
N LEU A 66 5.78 -14.22 -2.16
CA LEU A 66 6.75 -13.28 -2.71
C LEU A 66 8.07 -13.30 -1.91
N ASN A 67 8.01 -13.40 -0.59
CA ASN A 67 9.19 -13.62 0.25
C ASN A 67 9.89 -14.93 -0.09
N ALA A 68 9.14 -16.00 -0.38
CA ALA A 68 9.74 -17.26 -0.84
C ALA A 68 10.49 -17.09 -2.17
N ILE A 69 9.96 -16.31 -3.11
CA ILE A 69 10.62 -16.00 -4.39
C ILE A 69 11.90 -15.17 -4.16
N ILE A 70 11.83 -14.12 -3.34
CA ILE A 70 12.99 -13.27 -3.03
C ILE A 70 14.09 -14.11 -2.37
N ASN A 71 13.72 -14.91 -1.36
CA ASN A 71 14.65 -15.82 -0.69
C ASN A 71 15.26 -16.84 -1.65
N SER A 72 14.49 -17.35 -2.60
CA SER A 72 14.99 -18.27 -3.63
C SER A 72 16.06 -17.61 -4.49
N PHE A 73 15.85 -16.36 -4.91
CA PHE A 73 16.87 -15.60 -5.64
C PHE A 73 18.09 -15.28 -4.78
N ASP A 74 17.92 -14.97 -3.49
CA ASP A 74 19.03 -14.73 -2.57
C ASP A 74 19.89 -15.97 -2.35
N ILE A 75 19.26 -17.11 -2.10
CA ILE A 75 19.96 -18.39 -1.96
C ILE A 75 20.66 -18.76 -3.26
N ALA A 76 19.98 -18.59 -4.41
CA ALA A 76 20.57 -18.86 -5.71
C ALA A 76 21.78 -17.97 -5.98
N MET A 77 21.71 -16.68 -5.67
CA MET A 77 22.81 -15.73 -5.87
C MET A 77 23.99 -16.03 -4.95
N ASN A 78 23.73 -16.28 -3.66
CA ASN A 78 24.79 -16.62 -2.69
C ASN A 78 25.48 -17.95 -3.03
N SER A 79 24.70 -18.95 -3.43
CA SER A 79 25.23 -20.24 -3.89
C SER A 79 26.05 -20.06 -5.17
N PHE A 80 25.54 -19.27 -6.12
CA PHE A 80 26.24 -18.95 -7.37
C PHE A 80 27.58 -18.27 -7.12
N ILE A 81 27.63 -17.25 -6.25
CA ILE A 81 28.88 -16.57 -5.88
C ILE A 81 29.87 -17.57 -5.26
N THR A 82 29.40 -18.41 -4.34
CA THR A 82 30.23 -19.41 -3.64
C THR A 82 30.82 -20.42 -4.63
N VAL A 83 29.97 -21.00 -5.49
CA VAL A 83 30.40 -21.96 -6.52
C VAL A 83 31.33 -21.29 -7.52
N ASN A 84 30.99 -20.09 -8.02
CA ASN A 84 31.83 -19.35 -8.95
C ASN A 84 33.22 -19.09 -8.35
N ASN A 85 33.32 -18.67 -7.09
CA ASN A 85 34.61 -18.45 -6.43
C ASN A 85 35.46 -19.72 -6.29
N ILE A 86 34.83 -20.89 -6.05
CA ILE A 86 35.52 -22.18 -5.95
C ILE A 86 36.03 -22.63 -7.33
N PHE A 87 35.22 -22.47 -8.38
CA PHE A 87 35.55 -22.98 -9.71
C PHE A 87 36.34 -21.99 -10.56
N LYS A 88 36.36 -20.69 -10.23
CA LYS A 88 37.12 -19.65 -10.95
C LYS A 88 38.58 -20.03 -11.25
N PRO A 89 39.35 -20.65 -10.32
CA PRO A 89 40.72 -21.07 -10.59
C PRO A 89 40.84 -22.17 -11.65
N SER A 90 39.82 -23.03 -11.78
CA SER A 90 39.82 -24.17 -12.71
C SER A 90 39.79 -23.76 -14.18
N TYR A 91 39.38 -22.51 -14.47
CA TYR A 91 39.30 -21.98 -15.82
C TYR A 91 40.53 -21.15 -16.22
N ASN A 92 41.49 -20.94 -15.31
CA ASN A 92 42.71 -20.16 -15.57
C ASN A 92 43.64 -20.82 -16.61
N GLY A 93 43.46 -22.11 -16.90
CA GLY A 93 44.21 -22.85 -17.93
C GLY A 93 43.47 -23.04 -19.25
N LEU A 94 42.30 -22.41 -19.44
CA LEU A 94 41.57 -22.43 -20.71
C LEU A 94 42.17 -21.44 -21.72
N ASP A 95 41.92 -21.70 -23.00
CA ASP A 95 42.12 -20.72 -24.07
C ASP A 95 41.30 -19.45 -23.81
N ASP A 96 41.84 -18.29 -24.20
CA ASP A 96 41.27 -16.97 -23.90
C ASP A 96 39.80 -16.85 -24.37
N ASN A 97 39.47 -17.41 -25.55
CA ASN A 97 38.10 -17.37 -26.08
C ASN A 97 37.11 -18.14 -25.21
N LYS A 98 37.50 -19.33 -24.73
CA LYS A 98 36.63 -20.17 -23.87
C LYS A 98 36.45 -19.53 -22.50
N ARG A 99 37.49 -18.88 -21.98
CA ARG A 99 37.41 -18.17 -20.71
C ARG A 99 36.45 -16.98 -20.80
N GLU A 100 36.54 -16.20 -21.87
CA GLU A 100 35.62 -15.08 -22.11
C GLU A 100 34.17 -15.55 -22.23
N GLU A 101 33.93 -16.65 -22.94
CA GLU A 101 32.59 -17.26 -23.05
C GLU A 101 32.02 -17.69 -21.68
N VAL A 102 32.84 -18.33 -20.85
CA VAL A 102 32.44 -18.74 -19.49
C VAL A 102 32.16 -17.51 -18.61
N GLU A 103 33.04 -16.51 -18.62
CA GLU A 103 32.85 -15.28 -17.84
C GLU A 103 31.58 -14.52 -18.26
N LEU A 104 31.31 -14.43 -19.57
CA LEU A 104 30.09 -13.81 -20.11
C LEU A 104 28.82 -14.55 -19.67
N ASN A 105 28.83 -15.88 -19.71
CA ASN A 105 27.68 -16.69 -19.29
C ASN A 105 27.42 -16.57 -17.78
N VAL A 106 28.49 -16.59 -16.97
CA VAL A 106 28.43 -16.36 -15.51
C VAL A 106 27.84 -14.98 -15.21
N GLN A 107 28.33 -13.92 -15.86
CA GLN A 107 27.81 -12.57 -15.69
C GLN A 107 26.35 -12.45 -16.12
N THR A 108 25.98 -13.08 -17.23
CA THR A 108 24.62 -13.08 -17.76
C THR A 108 23.65 -13.75 -16.78
N LEU A 109 24.01 -14.90 -16.22
CA LEU A 109 23.20 -15.60 -15.22
C LEU A 109 23.01 -14.75 -13.96
N ALA A 110 24.09 -14.17 -13.43
CA ALA A 110 24.04 -13.27 -12.28
C ALA A 110 23.12 -12.06 -12.52
N LYS A 111 23.16 -11.50 -13.73
CA LYS A 111 22.29 -10.39 -14.13
C LYS A 111 20.81 -10.80 -14.12
N PHE A 112 20.46 -11.97 -14.68
CA PHE A 112 19.07 -12.45 -14.68
C PHE A 112 18.53 -12.74 -13.28
N VAL A 113 19.35 -13.34 -12.40
CA VAL A 113 18.99 -13.57 -10.99
C VAL A 113 18.72 -12.25 -10.27
N ASN A 114 19.59 -11.24 -10.47
CA ASN A 114 19.40 -9.91 -9.90
C ASN A 114 18.14 -9.21 -10.42
N ILE A 115 17.87 -9.28 -11.73
CA ILE A 115 16.65 -8.72 -12.33
C ILE A 115 15.40 -9.38 -11.74
N GLY A 116 15.39 -10.71 -11.62
CA GLY A 116 14.30 -11.45 -10.99
C GLY A 116 14.06 -10.98 -9.56
N LYS A 117 15.12 -10.94 -8.74
CA LYS A 117 15.05 -10.44 -7.36
C LYS A 117 14.52 -9.01 -7.28
N SER A 118 15.10 -8.07 -8.04
CA SER A 118 14.69 -6.66 -7.98
C SER A 118 13.24 -6.47 -8.40
N SER A 119 12.77 -7.25 -9.38
CA SER A 119 11.38 -7.20 -9.85
C SER A 119 10.42 -7.73 -8.79
N SER A 120 10.78 -8.81 -8.10
CA SER A 120 9.99 -9.33 -6.96
C SER A 120 9.94 -8.35 -5.80
N VAL A 121 11.07 -7.70 -5.45
CA VAL A 121 11.09 -6.66 -4.42
C VAL A 121 10.20 -5.49 -4.80
N LEU A 122 10.29 -4.98 -6.04
CA LEU A 122 9.45 -3.90 -6.53
C LEU A 122 7.96 -4.26 -6.45
N LEU A 123 7.60 -5.48 -6.86
CA LEU A 123 6.22 -5.95 -6.79
C LEU A 123 5.73 -6.01 -5.33
N MET A 124 6.58 -6.41 -4.37
CA MET A 124 6.23 -6.37 -2.95
C MET A 124 5.86 -4.95 -2.53
N THR A 125 6.74 -3.99 -2.84
CA THR A 125 6.55 -2.59 -2.47
C THR A 125 5.27 -2.03 -3.06
N LEU A 126 5.00 -2.28 -4.35
CA LEU A 126 3.76 -1.83 -4.99
C LEU A 126 2.51 -2.43 -4.35
N ILE A 127 2.54 -3.72 -4.00
CA ILE A 127 1.44 -4.36 -3.29
C ILE A 127 1.28 -3.71 -1.91
N GLU A 128 2.35 -3.51 -1.16
CA GLU A 128 2.32 -2.86 0.16
C GLU A 128 1.79 -1.41 0.11
N ASP A 129 2.15 -0.66 -0.93
CA ASP A 129 1.69 0.71 -1.15
C ASP A 129 0.19 0.78 -1.46
N ILE A 130 -0.29 -0.06 -2.38
CA ILE A 130 -1.74 -0.15 -2.72
C ILE A 130 -2.56 -0.52 -1.48
N LEU A 131 -2.03 -1.43 -0.66
CA LEU A 131 -2.68 -1.87 0.56
C LEU A 131 -2.67 -0.79 1.64
N SER A 132 -1.58 -0.04 1.77
CA SER A 132 -1.48 1.08 2.70
C SER A 132 -2.43 2.21 2.31
N LEU A 133 -2.52 2.53 1.02
CA LEU A 133 -3.51 3.44 0.46
C LEU A 133 -4.94 2.97 0.76
N SER A 134 -5.22 1.68 0.53
CA SER A 134 -6.53 1.08 0.82
C SER A 134 -6.89 1.19 2.30
N LYS A 135 -5.94 1.00 3.22
CA LYS A 135 -6.15 1.19 4.68
C LYS A 135 -6.36 2.68 5.05
N MET A 136 -5.73 3.60 4.32
CA MET A 136 -5.86 5.03 4.56
C MET A 136 -7.23 5.57 4.09
N GLU A 137 -7.64 5.28 2.86
CA GLU A 137 -8.96 5.65 2.32
C GLU A 137 -10.11 5.05 3.15
N ALA A 138 -9.81 3.92 3.77
CA ALA A 138 -10.71 3.21 4.65
C ALA A 138 -10.89 3.84 6.04
N GLY A 139 -10.03 4.78 6.43
CA GLY A 139 -9.98 5.31 7.80
C GLY A 139 -9.57 4.27 8.84
N THR A 140 -8.94 3.16 8.44
CA THR A 140 -8.44 2.11 9.35
C THR A 140 -6.96 2.27 9.68
N PHE A 141 -6.33 3.31 9.16
CA PHE A 141 -4.99 3.74 9.56
C PHE A 141 -5.07 4.53 10.86
N PHE A 142 -4.65 3.92 11.97
CA PHE A 142 -4.62 4.57 13.28
C PHE A 142 -3.18 4.91 13.65
N ILE A 143 -2.93 6.19 13.96
CA ILE A 143 -1.68 6.60 14.59
C ILE A 143 -1.79 6.25 16.06
N THR A 144 -0.96 5.32 16.54
CA THR A 144 -0.82 5.04 17.97
C THR A 144 0.20 6.01 18.56
N LYS A 145 -0.19 6.70 19.63
CA LYS A 145 0.75 7.53 20.38
C LYS A 145 1.45 6.64 21.40
N GLU A 146 2.74 6.43 21.21
CA GLU A 146 3.59 5.61 22.07
C GLU A 146 4.86 6.38 22.42
N ASN A 147 5.39 6.15 23.63
CA ASN A 147 6.67 6.72 24.03
C ASN A 147 7.78 5.93 23.33
N PHE A 148 8.68 6.63 22.63
CA PHE A 148 9.83 6.01 21.98
C PHE A 148 11.11 6.82 22.23
N ASN A 149 12.26 6.14 22.18
CA ASN A 149 13.56 6.76 22.36
C ASN A 149 14.11 7.19 20.99
N LEU A 150 13.88 8.46 20.62
CA LEU A 150 14.32 8.98 19.32
C LEU A 150 15.83 8.76 19.04
N PRO A 151 16.76 8.99 20.00
CA PRO A 151 18.17 8.62 19.83
C PRO A 151 18.41 7.16 19.41
N GLU A 152 17.71 6.19 20.00
CA GLU A 152 17.85 4.76 19.65
C GLU A 152 17.39 4.51 18.22
N VAL A 153 16.21 5.03 17.85
CA VAL A 153 15.68 4.91 16.48
C VAL A 153 16.62 5.53 15.45
N LEU A 154 17.24 6.68 15.75
CA LEU A 154 18.16 7.34 14.83
C LEU A 154 19.48 6.56 14.68
N VAL A 155 19.94 5.86 15.71
CA VAL A 155 21.09 4.95 15.63
C VAL A 155 20.74 3.71 14.79
N GLU A 156 19.57 3.11 15.01
CA GLU A 156 19.10 1.98 14.19
C GLU A 156 19.03 2.36 12.69
N ILE A 157 18.53 3.57 12.39
CA ILE A 157 18.53 4.09 11.03
C ILE A 157 19.96 4.25 10.50
N GLN A 158 20.87 4.83 11.29
CA GLN A 158 22.27 4.99 10.88
C GLN A 158 22.91 3.62 10.55
N ASP A 159 22.62 2.60 11.34
CA ASP A 159 23.14 1.24 11.13
C ASP A 159 22.58 0.60 9.83
N ILE A 160 21.28 0.75 9.56
CA ILE A 160 20.65 0.25 8.32
C ILE A 160 21.32 0.86 7.07
N PHE A 161 21.65 2.15 7.10
CA PHE A 161 22.23 2.86 5.96
C PHE A 161 23.76 2.82 5.92
N SER A 162 24.42 2.39 7.00
CA SER A 162 25.89 2.40 7.13
C SER A 162 26.60 1.70 5.97
N MET A 163 26.16 0.48 5.61
CA MET A 163 26.74 -0.32 4.53
C MET A 163 26.58 0.34 3.16
N GLN A 164 25.44 0.99 2.91
CA GLN A 164 25.16 1.67 1.64
C GLN A 164 25.98 2.97 1.53
N CYS A 165 26.13 3.69 2.63
CA CYS A 165 26.98 4.87 2.73
C CYS A 165 28.45 4.51 2.48
N GLU A 166 28.95 3.41 3.05
CA GLU A 166 30.31 2.93 2.82
C GLU A 166 30.55 2.57 1.34
N GLN A 167 29.65 1.78 0.74
CA GLN A 167 29.71 1.41 -0.67
C GLN A 167 29.74 2.64 -1.60
N LYS A 168 29.02 3.70 -1.24
CA LYS A 168 28.94 4.95 -2.00
C LYS A 168 29.95 6.01 -1.57
N LYS A 169 30.84 5.71 -0.61
CA LYS A 169 31.81 6.65 -0.01
C LYS A 169 31.16 7.93 0.55
N ILE A 170 29.96 7.81 1.12
CA ILE A 170 29.21 8.90 1.75
C ILE A 170 29.45 8.85 3.25
N LYS A 171 29.81 9.99 3.85
CA LYS A 171 29.98 10.11 5.30
C LYS A 171 28.65 10.45 5.97
N PHE A 172 28.07 9.48 6.69
CA PHE A 172 26.84 9.68 7.45
C PHE A 172 27.18 10.10 8.89
N ILE A 173 26.97 11.38 9.22
CA ILE A 173 27.22 11.94 10.55
C ILE A 173 25.89 12.21 11.23
N LEU A 174 25.66 11.59 12.39
CA LEU A 174 24.51 11.85 13.24
C LEU A 174 24.89 12.84 14.35
N ASN A 175 24.39 14.07 14.28
CA ASN A 175 24.64 15.09 15.30
C ASN A 175 23.37 15.29 16.16
N LEU A 176 23.32 14.62 17.30
CA LEU A 176 22.19 14.73 18.24
C LEU A 176 22.47 15.80 19.30
N SER A 177 21.53 16.73 19.46
CA SER A 177 21.58 17.65 20.59
C SER A 177 21.30 16.90 21.90
N PRO A 178 22.00 17.22 23.01
CA PRO A 178 21.76 16.62 24.32
C PRO A 178 20.29 16.71 24.79
N LYS A 179 19.52 17.67 24.27
CA LYS A 179 18.10 17.90 24.59
C LYS A 179 17.12 16.94 23.90
N VAL A 180 17.60 16.07 23.00
CA VAL A 180 16.76 15.17 22.19
C VAL A 180 16.36 13.89 22.94
N ARG A 181 16.92 13.66 24.13
CA ARG A 181 16.48 12.58 25.02
C ARG A 181 15.08 12.90 25.56
N ASN A 182 14.10 12.12 25.11
CA ASN A 182 12.68 12.09 25.52
C ASN A 182 11.78 13.10 24.80
N LEU A 183 11.45 12.82 23.53
CA LEU A 183 10.22 13.34 22.92
C LEU A 183 9.09 12.35 23.28
N VAL A 184 8.20 12.80 24.18
CA VAL A 184 7.00 12.09 24.66
C VAL A 184 5.83 12.29 23.71
#